data_AF-A0A6A5QNN5-F1
#
_entry.id   AF-A0A6A5QNN5-F1
#
_cell.length_a   1.000
_cell.length_b   1.000
_cell.length_c   1.000
_cell.angle_alpha   90.00
_cell.angle_beta   90.00
_cell.angle_gamma   90.00
#
_symmetry.space_group_name_H-M   'P 1'
#
loop_
_entity.id
_entity.type
_entity.pdbx_description
1 polymer ?
#
loop_
_entity_poly.entity_id
_entity_poly.type
_entity_poly.pdbx_seq_one_letter_code
_entity_poly.pdbx_strand_id
1 'polypeptide(L)'
;MSIAIRSNNTSNFNIQSTTKHPPDTMVSLTTLLALSAGALASPILQERQIAIPENWNWHVSGWHAGCSRSGCSYNFNVTVPTVEGQIAGVKAYCSGYENGWYRKGNWYQNCQILEGVNNGVAAKLSERESDVDGSPKEILLSFEYAGYEDRPAYNFTGSHAAIYNAFVAPLQEFDVTPTAVSGVA
;
A
#
# COMPACT_ATOMS: atom_id res chain seq x y z
N MET A 1 -36.85 30.48 -12.08
CA MET A 1 -35.78 30.91 -13.00
C MET A 1 -35.43 29.69 -13.84
N SER A 2 -35.78 29.70 -15.13
CA SER A 2 -35.78 28.50 -15.98
C SER A 2 -34.78 28.66 -17.10
N ILE A 3 -33.90 27.67 -17.31
CA ILE A 3 -33.22 27.46 -18.59
C ILE A 3 -33.29 25.96 -18.89
N ALA A 4 -33.97 25.62 -19.98
CA ALA A 4 -33.92 24.31 -20.59
C ALA A 4 -33.00 24.37 -21.81
N ILE A 5 -32.17 23.35 -22.03
CA ILE A 5 -31.36 23.25 -23.24
C ILE A 5 -31.86 22.03 -24.02
N ARG A 6 -32.44 22.29 -25.19
CA ARG A 6 -32.68 21.27 -26.22
C ARG A 6 -31.40 21.09 -27.03
N SER A 7 -31.10 19.87 -27.44
CA SER A 7 -30.21 19.59 -28.57
C SER A 7 -30.92 18.67 -29.55
N ASN A 8 -31.18 19.18 -30.74
CA ASN A 8 -31.50 18.40 -31.94
C ASN A 8 -30.36 18.66 -32.92
N ASN A 9 -29.75 17.62 -33.49
CA ASN A 9 -29.71 17.56 -34.95
C ASN A 9 -29.52 16.14 -35.48
N THR A 10 -30.14 15.88 -36.63
CA THR A 10 -30.18 14.58 -37.31
C THR A 10 -29.54 14.77 -38.69
N SER A 11 -28.53 13.96 -39.04
CA SER A 11 -27.92 14.00 -40.37
C SER A 11 -27.53 12.60 -40.83
N ASN A 12 -28.49 11.88 -41.43
CA ASN A 12 -28.19 10.66 -42.19
C ASN A 12 -27.70 11.07 -43.58
N PHE A 13 -26.51 10.60 -43.98
CA PHE A 13 -26.06 10.68 -45.37
C PHE A 13 -25.95 9.27 -45.96
N ASN A 14 -26.70 9.01 -47.02
CA ASN A 14 -26.78 7.70 -47.67
C ASN A 14 -26.39 7.88 -49.14
N ILE A 15 -25.37 7.15 -49.60
CA ILE A 15 -24.98 7.11 -51.02
C ILE A 15 -24.84 5.64 -51.43
N GLN A 16 -25.82 5.16 -52.19
CA GLN A 16 -25.64 4.01 -53.07
C GLN A 16 -25.16 4.50 -54.44
N SER A 17 -24.22 3.78 -55.06
CA SER A 17 -23.94 3.88 -56.48
C SER A 17 -23.51 2.52 -57.02
N THR A 18 -23.85 2.22 -58.27
CA THR A 18 -23.99 0.85 -58.79
C THR A 18 -23.13 0.59 -60.03
N THR A 19 -22.48 -0.59 -60.08
CA THR A 19 -22.04 -1.36 -61.29
C THR A 19 -21.05 -0.68 -62.27
N LYS A 20 -20.01 -1.34 -62.82
CA LYS A 20 -20.07 -2.52 -63.71
C LYS A 20 -18.62 -2.99 -64.08
N HIS A 21 -18.45 -4.29 -64.37
CA HIS A 21 -17.23 -5.03 -64.81
C HIS A 21 -16.77 -4.73 -66.27
N PRO A 22 -15.68 -5.31 -66.82
CA PRO A 22 -14.47 -6.00 -66.28
C PRO A 22 -13.17 -5.29 -66.81
N PRO A 23 -11.98 -5.88 -67.15
CA PRO A 23 -11.39 -7.22 -66.93
C PRO A 23 -9.88 -7.27 -66.49
N ASP A 24 -9.42 -8.50 -66.22
CA ASP A 24 -8.08 -9.11 -66.35
C ASP A 24 -6.78 -8.31 -66.13
N THR A 25 -6.15 -8.52 -64.97
CA THR A 25 -4.70 -8.78 -64.91
C THR A 25 -4.35 -9.60 -63.66
N MET A 26 -3.80 -10.81 -63.84
CA MET A 26 -3.26 -11.58 -62.71
C MET A 26 -1.91 -10.98 -62.28
N VAL A 27 -1.88 -10.29 -61.14
CA VAL A 27 -0.65 -9.88 -60.46
C VAL A 27 -0.54 -10.66 -59.16
N SER A 28 0.39 -11.61 -59.12
CA SER A 28 0.75 -12.34 -57.90
C SER A 28 1.43 -11.39 -56.93
N LEU A 29 0.92 -11.29 -55.70
CA LEU A 29 1.51 -10.47 -54.64
C LEU A 29 1.80 -11.30 -53.39
N THR A 30 2.94 -11.99 -53.40
CA THR A 30 3.40 -12.86 -52.31
C THR A 30 3.99 -12.04 -51.15
N THR A 31 3.15 -11.41 -50.33
CA THR A 31 3.61 -10.69 -49.14
C THR A 31 3.81 -11.64 -47.95
N LEU A 32 5.07 -12.05 -47.70
CA LEU A 32 5.46 -12.65 -46.43
C LEU A 32 5.37 -11.61 -45.30
N LEU A 33 4.40 -11.78 -44.40
CA LEU A 33 4.38 -11.07 -43.12
C LEU A 33 5.15 -11.89 -42.08
N ALA A 34 6.45 -11.61 -41.96
CA ALA A 34 7.26 -12.11 -40.86
C ALA A 34 6.88 -11.36 -39.56
N LEU A 35 5.92 -11.89 -38.80
CA LEU A 35 5.69 -11.44 -37.42
C LEU A 35 6.88 -11.86 -36.57
N SER A 36 7.85 -10.95 -36.42
CA SER A 36 8.89 -11.07 -35.41
C SER A 36 8.25 -10.96 -34.02
N ALA A 37 7.89 -12.09 -33.45
CA ALA A 37 7.48 -12.20 -32.06
C ALA A 37 8.69 -11.87 -31.18
N GLY A 38 8.87 -10.57 -30.90
CA GLY A 38 9.77 -10.09 -29.88
C GLY A 38 9.26 -10.58 -28.53
N ALA A 39 9.72 -11.76 -28.12
CA ALA A 39 9.52 -12.24 -26.77
C ALA A 39 10.20 -11.24 -25.83
N LEU A 40 9.38 -10.39 -25.20
CA LEU A 40 9.78 -9.64 -24.03
C LEU A 40 10.06 -10.68 -22.94
N ALA A 41 11.29 -11.19 -22.94
CA ALA A 41 11.90 -11.77 -21.77
C ALA A 41 12.09 -10.62 -20.77
N SER A 42 10.98 -10.20 -20.16
CA SER A 42 11.01 -9.42 -18.92
C SER A 42 11.98 -10.17 -18.02
N PRO A 43 13.09 -9.55 -17.57
CA PRO A 43 13.97 -10.21 -16.63
C PRO A 43 13.09 -10.62 -15.47
N ILE A 44 13.06 -11.92 -15.18
CA ILE A 44 12.53 -12.41 -13.93
C ILE A 44 13.53 -11.90 -12.90
N LEU A 45 13.31 -10.67 -12.44
CA LEU A 45 13.82 -10.19 -11.17
C LEU A 45 13.23 -11.15 -10.15
N GLN A 46 14.01 -12.19 -9.89
CA GLN A 46 13.81 -13.07 -8.75
C GLN A 46 14.10 -12.17 -7.54
N GLU A 47 13.08 -11.41 -7.13
CA GLU A 47 13.09 -10.65 -5.89
C GLU A 47 13.64 -11.60 -4.84
N ARG A 48 14.81 -11.25 -4.30
CA ARG A 48 15.40 -12.02 -3.20
C ARG A 48 14.51 -11.76 -2.00
N GLN A 49 13.43 -12.51 -1.88
CA GLN A 49 12.44 -12.33 -0.83
C GLN A 49 13.14 -12.59 0.51
N ILE A 50 13.43 -11.51 1.24
CA ILE A 50 14.09 -11.58 2.53
C ILE A 50 13.13 -12.25 3.52
N ALA A 51 13.63 -13.26 4.26
CA ALA A 51 12.83 -13.90 5.28
C ALA A 51 12.66 -12.97 6.49
N ILE A 52 11.53 -13.08 7.19
CA ILE A 52 11.38 -12.48 8.52
C ILE A 52 12.29 -13.25 9.48
N PRO A 53 13.22 -12.61 10.20
CA PRO A 53 14.12 -13.32 11.10
C PRO A 53 13.37 -13.98 12.27
N GLU A 54 13.84 -15.15 12.71
CA GLU A 54 13.18 -15.90 13.79
C GLU A 54 13.23 -15.11 15.12
N ASN A 55 12.13 -15.15 15.88
CA ASN A 55 11.95 -14.46 17.17
C ASN A 55 12.15 -12.92 17.11
N TRP A 56 12.05 -12.32 15.92
CA TRP A 56 12.25 -10.88 15.71
C TRP A 56 11.00 -10.07 16.03
N ASN A 57 10.72 -9.94 17.32
CA ASN A 57 9.58 -9.17 17.84
C ASN A 57 9.92 -7.68 18.00
N TRP A 58 8.97 -6.80 17.69
CA TRP A 58 9.09 -5.36 17.90
C TRP A 58 8.42 -4.97 19.21
N HIS A 59 9.15 -4.34 20.12
CA HIS A 59 8.63 -4.00 21.43
C HIS A 59 7.96 -2.62 21.40
N VAL A 60 6.66 -2.57 21.74
CA VAL A 60 5.87 -1.35 21.87
C VAL A 60 5.76 -0.97 23.34
N SER A 61 6.19 0.25 23.69
CA SER A 61 6.18 0.79 25.04
C SER A 61 5.51 2.15 25.15
N GLY A 62 5.01 2.48 26.34
CA GLY A 62 4.26 3.72 26.58
C GLY A 62 2.99 3.83 25.73
N TRP A 63 2.31 2.71 25.47
CA TRP A 63 1.13 2.69 24.63
C TRP A 63 -0.02 3.50 25.24
N HIS A 64 -0.56 4.44 24.46
CA HIS A 64 -1.70 5.27 24.81
C HIS A 64 -2.64 5.42 23.60
N ALA A 65 -3.83 4.81 23.66
CA ALA A 65 -4.87 4.99 22.64
C ALA A 65 -6.24 5.33 23.23
N GLY A 66 -7.00 6.16 22.51
CA GLY A 66 -8.32 6.62 22.92
C GLY A 66 -9.22 6.94 21.73
N CYS A 67 -10.53 6.84 21.94
CA CYS A 67 -11.54 7.23 20.96
C CYS A 67 -12.44 8.34 21.51
N SER A 68 -12.81 9.27 20.64
CA SER A 68 -13.80 10.31 20.90
C SER A 68 -14.78 10.42 19.73
N ARG A 69 -15.71 11.39 19.77
CA ARG A 69 -16.68 11.60 18.68
C ARG A 69 -16.03 11.92 17.33
N SER A 70 -14.84 12.53 17.33
CA SER A 70 -14.13 12.90 16.09
C SER A 70 -13.33 11.75 15.46
N GLY A 71 -13.07 10.66 16.20
CA GLY A 71 -12.22 9.55 15.75
C GLY A 71 -11.41 8.95 16.89
N CYS A 72 -10.56 7.99 16.54
CA CYS A 72 -9.60 7.36 17.46
C CYS A 72 -8.17 7.84 17.19
N SER A 73 -7.35 7.92 18.24
CA SER A 73 -5.95 8.32 18.18
C SER A 73 -5.07 7.41 19.03
N TYR A 74 -3.79 7.37 18.69
CA TYR A 74 -2.76 6.58 19.37
C TYR A 74 -1.46 7.36 19.50
N ASN A 75 -0.66 7.01 20.50
CA ASN A 75 0.77 7.28 20.55
C ASN A 75 1.50 6.19 21.35
N PHE A 76 2.75 5.92 21.01
CA PHE A 76 3.63 4.94 21.63
C PHE A 76 5.08 5.10 21.14
N ASN A 77 6.02 4.48 21.84
CA ASN A 77 7.34 4.18 21.29
C ASN A 77 7.36 2.74 20.77
N VAL A 78 8.08 2.48 19.67
CA VAL A 78 8.37 1.14 19.19
C VAL A 78 9.87 0.96 19.04
N THR A 79 10.38 -0.21 19.45
CA THR A 79 11.78 -0.61 19.32
C THR A 79 11.86 -1.87 18.45
N VAL A 80 12.41 -1.72 17.25
CA VAL A 80 12.74 -2.82 16.34
C VAL A 80 14.17 -3.26 16.66
N PRO A 81 14.41 -4.50 17.11
CA PRO A 81 15.75 -4.93 17.50
C PRO A 81 16.66 -5.16 16.30
N THR A 82 17.96 -4.93 16.49
CA THR A 82 19.00 -5.25 15.50
C THR A 82 19.13 -6.76 15.35
N VAL A 83 19.21 -7.24 14.11
CA VAL A 83 19.62 -8.60 13.76
C VAL A 83 21.04 -8.53 13.22
N GLU A 84 21.98 -9.13 13.94
CA GLU A 84 23.42 -9.01 13.67
C GLU A 84 23.77 -9.44 12.23
N GLY A 85 24.50 -8.58 11.52
CA GLY A 85 24.87 -8.79 10.12
C GLY A 85 23.73 -8.72 9.10
N GLN A 86 22.48 -8.49 9.51
CA GLN A 86 21.31 -8.56 8.62
C GLN A 86 20.44 -7.30 8.61
N ILE A 87 20.01 -6.80 9.77
CA ILE A 87 19.08 -5.66 9.89
C ILE A 87 19.53 -4.77 11.04
N ALA A 88 19.80 -3.49 10.78
CA ALA A 88 20.05 -2.51 11.83
C ALA A 88 18.72 -2.04 12.45
N GLY A 89 18.61 -2.18 13.77
CA GLY A 89 17.42 -1.82 14.53
C GLY A 89 17.18 -0.31 14.62
N VAL A 90 15.99 0.05 15.09
CA VAL A 90 15.54 1.43 15.21
C VAL A 90 14.55 1.57 16.36
N LYS A 91 14.56 2.73 17.01
CA LYS A 91 13.57 3.14 18.00
C LYS A 91 12.86 4.38 17.48
N ALA A 92 11.53 4.35 17.44
CA ALA A 92 10.72 5.43 16.88
C ALA A 92 9.53 5.77 17.78
N TYR A 93 9.19 7.06 17.85
CA TYR A 93 7.94 7.54 18.43
C TYR A 93 6.86 7.60 17.35
N CYS A 94 5.83 6.78 17.51
CA CYS A 94 4.67 6.76 16.64
C CYS A 94 3.53 7.55 17.29
N SER A 95 2.89 8.43 16.54
CA SER A 95 1.64 9.07 16.95
C SER A 95 0.76 9.29 15.74
N GLY A 96 -0.55 9.19 15.94
CA GLY A 96 -1.47 9.28 14.82
C GLY A 96 -2.93 9.16 15.18
N TYR A 97 -3.76 9.14 14.14
CA TYR A 97 -5.21 9.12 14.25
C TYR A 97 -5.86 8.38 13.08
N GLU A 98 -7.11 7.99 13.29
CA GLU A 98 -8.01 7.47 12.25
C GLU A 98 -8.20 8.54 11.16
N ASN A 99 -7.53 8.35 10.03
CA ASN A 99 -7.33 9.37 9.00
C ASN A 99 -8.13 9.10 7.71
N GLY A 100 -8.65 7.87 7.54
CA GLY A 100 -9.40 7.42 6.38
C GLY A 100 -10.77 8.09 6.18
N TRP A 101 -11.18 8.21 4.92
CA TRP A 101 -12.47 8.77 4.53
C TRP A 101 -13.63 7.88 5.02
N TYR A 102 -14.63 8.47 5.69
CA TYR A 102 -15.64 7.74 6.46
C TYR A 102 -15.07 6.62 7.36
N ARG A 103 -13.83 6.78 7.85
CA ARG A 103 -13.14 5.81 8.74
C ARG A 103 -12.75 4.49 8.05
N LYS A 104 -12.67 4.53 6.71
CA LYS A 104 -12.17 3.47 5.81
C LYS A 104 -10.95 3.99 5.02
N GLY A 105 -10.08 3.11 4.57
CA GLY A 105 -8.85 3.50 3.87
C GLY A 105 -7.83 4.21 4.76
N ASN A 106 -7.70 3.83 6.04
CA ASN A 106 -6.67 4.38 6.93
C ASN A 106 -5.27 4.14 6.32
N TRP A 107 -4.45 5.18 6.25
CA TRP A 107 -3.09 5.13 5.72
C TRP A 107 -2.03 5.20 6.81
N TYR A 108 -0.85 4.64 6.51
CA TYR A 108 0.31 4.66 7.40
C TYR A 108 0.83 6.08 7.61
N GLN A 109 1.06 6.45 8.87
CA GLN A 109 1.70 7.70 9.27
C GLN A 109 3.12 7.39 9.76
N ASN A 110 4.10 8.11 9.22
CA ASN A 110 5.50 7.92 9.56
C ASN A 110 5.75 8.31 11.02
N CYS A 111 6.48 7.46 11.73
CA CYS A 111 6.92 7.69 13.09
C CYS A 111 8.23 8.49 13.10
N GLN A 112 8.44 9.27 14.17
CA GLN A 112 9.69 10.01 14.36
C GLN A 112 10.77 9.05 14.85
N ILE A 113 11.85 8.87 14.08
CA ILE A 113 13.02 8.11 14.53
C ILE A 113 13.69 8.85 15.70
N LEU A 114 13.95 8.12 16.79
CA LEU A 114 14.59 8.61 18.01
C LEU A 114 16.04 8.13 18.10
N GLU A 115 16.28 6.84 17.83
CA GLU A 115 17.58 6.17 17.95
C GLU A 115 17.72 5.09 16.87
N GLY A 116 18.94 4.80 16.43
CA GLY A 116 19.24 3.77 15.43
C GLY A 116 19.56 4.34 14.04
N VAL A 117 19.43 3.49 13.01
CA VAL A 117 19.62 3.90 11.60
C VAL A 117 18.36 4.56 11.04
N ASN A 118 18.49 5.25 9.90
CA ASN A 118 17.37 5.85 9.18
C ASN A 118 16.54 4.82 8.38
N ASN A 119 16.15 3.73 9.02
CA ASN A 119 15.12 2.81 8.54
C ASN A 119 13.75 3.40 8.91
N GLY A 120 12.81 3.40 7.96
CA GLY A 120 11.49 3.96 8.17
C GLY A 120 10.69 3.14 9.17
N VAL A 121 9.88 3.81 9.99
CA VAL A 121 8.82 3.17 10.78
C VAL A 121 7.54 3.94 10.53
N ALA A 122 6.44 3.23 10.32
CA ALA A 122 5.13 3.83 10.17
C ALA A 122 4.06 3.00 10.89
N ALA A 123 3.00 3.66 11.33
CA ALA A 123 1.90 3.03 12.03
C ALA A 123 0.54 3.49 11.49
N LYS A 124 -0.50 2.68 11.68
CA LYS A 124 -1.90 3.10 11.50
C LYS A 124 -2.84 2.25 12.34
N LEU A 125 -4.01 2.80 12.64
CA LEU A 125 -5.13 2.01 13.13
C LEU A 125 -5.73 1.20 11.96
N SER A 126 -6.29 0.02 12.28
CA SER A 126 -7.12 -0.73 11.34
C SER A 126 -8.29 0.10 10.84
N GLU A 127 -8.97 -0.35 9.79
CA GLU A 127 -10.30 0.17 9.49
C GLU A 127 -11.29 -0.28 10.57
N ARG A 128 -12.40 0.45 10.71
CA ARG A 128 -13.56 -0.07 11.44
C ARG A 128 -14.29 -1.08 10.57
N GLU A 129 -14.94 -2.07 11.18
CA GLU A 129 -15.86 -2.95 10.44
C GLU A 129 -17.12 -2.19 10.01
N SER A 130 -17.68 -1.39 10.92
CA SER A 130 -18.87 -0.56 10.74
C SER A 130 -18.53 0.91 10.49
N ASP A 131 -19.36 1.59 9.68
CA ASP A 131 -19.22 3.03 9.38
C ASP A 131 -19.81 3.92 10.50
N VAL A 132 -20.73 3.37 11.29
CA VAL A 132 -21.54 4.11 12.28
C VAL A 132 -21.09 3.93 13.73
N ASP A 133 -20.45 2.81 14.06
CA ASP A 133 -20.09 2.45 15.43
C ASP A 133 -18.78 1.63 15.53
N GLY A 134 -18.43 1.21 16.74
CA GLY A 134 -17.16 0.53 17.05
C GLY A 134 -15.93 1.44 16.98
N SER A 135 -14.75 0.81 17.11
CA SER A 135 -13.42 1.42 16.97
C SER A 135 -12.55 0.49 16.12
N PRO A 136 -11.42 0.98 15.57
CA PRO A 136 -10.39 0.11 14.99
C PRO A 136 -9.98 -0.99 15.98
N LYS A 137 -9.89 -2.23 15.50
CA LYS A 137 -9.58 -3.40 16.34
C LYS A 137 -8.08 -3.65 16.50
N GLU A 138 -7.26 -3.14 15.58
CA GLU A 138 -5.82 -3.36 15.58
C GLU A 138 -5.03 -2.07 15.40
N ILE A 139 -3.79 -2.07 15.90
CA ILE A 139 -2.71 -1.22 15.41
C ILE A 139 -1.89 -2.05 14.42
N LEU A 140 -1.62 -1.46 13.25
CA LEU A 140 -0.76 -2.03 12.22
C LEU A 140 0.55 -1.24 12.20
N LEU A 141 1.66 -1.97 12.17
CA LEU A 141 3.02 -1.43 12.12
C LEU A 141 3.68 -1.83 10.80
N SER A 142 4.47 -0.91 10.24
CA SER A 142 5.35 -1.14 9.10
C SER A 142 6.77 -0.69 9.46
N PHE A 143 7.75 -1.54 9.20
CA PHE A 143 9.17 -1.20 9.28
C PHE A 143 9.78 -1.30 7.88
N GLU A 144 10.26 -0.18 7.37
CA GLU A 144 10.95 -0.07 6.10
C GLU A 144 12.44 -0.31 6.32
N TYR A 145 12.91 -1.49 5.92
CA TYR A 145 14.34 -1.74 5.80
C TYR A 145 14.84 -1.09 4.51
N ALA A 146 15.60 -0.01 4.65
CA ALA A 146 16.10 0.77 3.52
C ALA A 146 16.97 -0.09 2.56
N GLY A 147 16.86 0.21 1.27
CA GLY A 147 17.72 -0.38 0.25
C GLY A 147 19.19 0.04 0.44
N TYR A 148 20.11 -0.82 0.02
CA TYR A 148 21.55 -0.55 0.10
C TYR A 148 22.29 -1.25 -1.04
N GLU A 149 23.05 -0.49 -1.81
CA GLU A 149 23.71 -0.96 -3.05
C GLU A 149 22.70 -1.70 -3.94
N ASP A 150 22.97 -2.96 -4.31
CA ASP A 150 22.10 -3.78 -5.17
C ASP A 150 20.89 -4.40 -4.44
N ARG A 151 20.72 -4.15 -3.13
CA ARG A 151 19.59 -4.65 -2.34
C ARG A 151 18.42 -3.65 -2.38
N PRO A 152 17.22 -4.04 -2.84
CA PRO A 152 16.04 -3.19 -2.78
C PRO A 152 15.61 -2.94 -1.32
N ALA A 153 14.73 -1.96 -1.12
CA ALA A 153 14.10 -1.76 0.19
C ALA A 153 12.99 -2.80 0.42
N TYR A 154 12.70 -3.10 1.69
CA TYR A 154 11.65 -4.04 2.07
C TYR A 154 10.78 -3.46 3.17
N ASN A 155 9.46 -3.63 3.05
CA ASN A 155 8.53 -3.38 4.15
C ASN A 155 8.22 -4.68 4.87
N PHE A 156 8.53 -4.74 6.15
CA PHE A 156 8.02 -5.74 7.07
C PHE A 156 6.77 -5.17 7.73
N THR A 157 5.72 -5.97 7.93
CA THR A 157 4.51 -5.52 8.62
C THR A 157 4.03 -6.52 9.67
N GLY A 158 3.48 -6.00 10.76
CA GLY A 158 2.81 -6.78 11.81
C GLY A 158 1.59 -6.02 12.35
N SER A 159 0.73 -6.72 13.08
CA SER A 159 -0.41 -6.12 13.77
C SER A 159 -0.52 -6.61 15.21
N HIS A 160 -1.22 -5.84 16.03
CA HIS A 160 -1.61 -6.21 17.38
C HIS A 160 -2.97 -5.62 17.71
N ALA A 161 -3.72 -6.25 18.62
CA ALA A 161 -5.00 -5.72 19.10
C ALA A 161 -4.83 -4.31 19.69
N ALA A 162 -5.71 -3.38 19.31
CA ALA A 162 -5.70 -2.01 19.79
C ALA A 162 -6.36 -1.92 21.19
N ILE A 163 -5.58 -1.53 22.20
CA ILE A 163 -6.05 -1.44 23.58
C ILE A 163 -6.39 0.01 23.91
N TYR A 164 -7.67 0.36 24.08
CA TYR A 164 -8.08 1.74 24.35
C TYR A 164 -7.96 2.08 25.85
N ASN A 165 -6.82 2.63 26.24
CA ASN A 165 -6.39 2.85 27.62
C ASN A 165 -6.23 4.32 28.03
N ALA A 166 -6.75 5.29 27.28
CA ALA A 166 -6.58 6.74 27.52
C ALA A 166 -7.00 7.29 28.91
N PHE A 167 -7.54 6.45 29.80
CA PHE A 167 -7.89 6.79 31.19
C PHE A 167 -7.33 5.79 32.22
N VAL A 168 -6.39 4.92 31.82
CA VAL A 168 -5.86 3.83 32.65
C VAL A 168 -4.35 3.94 32.76
N ALA A 169 -3.85 3.92 33.99
CA ALA A 169 -2.43 3.77 34.32
C ALA A 169 -2.18 2.39 34.95
N PRO A 170 -1.01 1.76 34.73
CA PRO A 170 0.11 2.22 33.90
C PRO A 170 -0.21 2.13 32.39
N LEU A 171 0.58 2.87 31.59
CA LEU A 171 0.59 2.69 30.14
C LEU A 171 0.96 1.24 29.82
N GLN A 172 0.37 0.72 28.75
CA GLN A 172 0.56 -0.68 28.37
C GLN A 172 1.84 -0.83 27.54
N GLU A 173 2.38 -2.05 27.52
CA GLU A 173 3.52 -2.46 26.71
C GLU A 173 3.21 -3.85 26.15
N PHE A 174 3.61 -4.12 24.91
CA PHE A 174 3.37 -5.39 24.22
C PHE A 174 4.35 -5.57 23.07
N ASP A 175 4.49 -6.82 22.62
CA ASP A 175 5.34 -7.16 21.48
C ASP A 175 4.51 -7.40 20.22
N VAL A 176 5.06 -7.02 19.07
CA VAL A 176 4.46 -7.24 17.75
C VAL A 176 5.39 -8.12 16.92
N THR A 177 4.93 -9.32 16.57
CA THR A 177 5.63 -10.20 15.64
C THR A 177 5.28 -9.82 14.19
N PRO A 178 6.26 -9.55 13.31
CA PRO A 178 5.99 -9.30 11.90
C PRO A 178 5.50 -10.57 11.21
N THR A 179 4.48 -10.44 10.35
CA THR A 179 3.79 -11.57 9.70
C THR A 179 3.87 -11.54 8.18
N ALA A 180 4.21 -10.39 7.59
CA ALA A 180 4.41 -10.26 6.15
C ALA A 180 5.63 -9.39 5.83
N VAL A 181 6.17 -9.63 4.63
CA VAL A 181 7.27 -8.87 4.04
C VAL A 181 6.99 -8.65 2.55
N SER A 182 7.24 -7.45 2.06
CA SER A 182 7.13 -7.09 0.64
C SER A 182 8.35 -6.29 0.18
N GLY A 183 8.76 -6.49 -1.08
CA GLY A 183 9.72 -5.61 -1.74
C GLY A 183 9.11 -4.24 -2.01
N VAL A 184 9.96 -3.21 -1.99
CA VAL A 184 9.66 -1.87 -2.49
C VAL A 184 10.38 -1.72 -3.83
N ALA A 185 9.61 -1.49 -4.89
CA ALA A 185 10.06 -1.32 -6.27
C ALA A 185 10.18 0.15 -6.67
#